data_AF-A0A8E2EB76-F1
#
_entry.id   AF-A0A8E2EB76-F1
#
_cell.length_a   1.000
_cell.length_b   1.000
_cell.length_c   1.000
_cell.angle_alpha   90.00
_cell.angle_beta   90.00
_cell.angle_gamma   90.00
#
_symmetry.space_group_name_H-M   'P 1'
#
loop_
_entity.id
_entity.type
_entity.pdbx_description
1 polymer ?
#
loop_
_entity_poly.entity_id
_entity_poly.type
_entity_poly.pdbx_seq_one_letter_code
_entity_poly.pdbx_strand_id
1 'polypeptide(L)'
;MSPKYVFRIDALEENIDQPLTDNEGRWIPSADSGSNRLVYGGITGRYWYCDGQDIAGPLDAQPRTCAHYKTYSIYYDQGFWVFNGDVVQGKEGEAWHRLSFTHDETDYSSYLTNAGEHHTLRTQRFDQRWPQMLLPDIYHIPAHLRIDSPQYGGLNGELPIFLALIAFSIHPNHVGWALANCFKNGSWLVHQYSNGRESKRGMVVRVWACPPDSLGDDLAELEAGHWGNYFN
;
A
#
# COMPACT_ATOMS: atom_id res chain seq x y z
N MET A 1 -10.22 -18.91 2.04
CA MET A 1 -8.92 -18.51 2.64
C MET A 1 -8.22 -17.67 1.61
N SER A 2 -7.74 -16.47 1.93
CA SER A 2 -7.07 -15.59 0.97
C SER A 2 -5.86 -16.28 0.31
N PRO A 3 -5.49 -15.89 -0.91
CA PRO A 3 -4.36 -16.49 -1.60
C PRO A 3 -3.04 -16.23 -0.87
N LYS A 4 -2.10 -17.15 -1.03
CA LYS A 4 -0.75 -17.04 -0.45
C LYS A 4 0.10 -16.11 -1.29
N TYR A 5 1.02 -15.38 -0.68
CA TYR A 5 1.97 -14.55 -1.41
C TYR A 5 3.22 -14.26 -0.60
N VAL A 6 4.31 -13.99 -1.31
CA VAL A 6 5.53 -13.43 -0.73
C VAL A 6 5.58 -11.95 -1.07
N PHE A 7 6.10 -11.13 -0.17
CA PHE A 7 6.32 -9.72 -0.46
C PHE A 7 7.58 -9.19 0.22
N ARG A 8 8.08 -8.06 -0.28
CA ARG A 8 9.23 -7.34 0.26
C ARG A 8 8.91 -5.85 0.22
N ILE A 9 9.16 -5.17 1.33
CA ILE A 9 9.05 -3.72 1.44
C ILE A 9 10.46 -3.19 1.71
N ASP A 10 10.98 -2.36 0.82
CA ASP A 10 12.24 -1.67 1.02
C ASP A 10 11.99 -0.17 1.21
N ALA A 11 12.68 0.43 2.17
CA ALA A 11 12.65 1.87 2.36
C ALA A 11 13.36 2.58 1.20
N LEU A 12 12.79 3.70 0.76
CA LEU A 12 13.33 4.57 -0.27
C LEU A 12 13.61 5.96 0.31
N GLU A 13 14.64 6.59 -0.26
CA GLU A 13 14.84 8.03 -0.16
C GLU A 13 15.19 8.63 -1.52
N GLU A 14 14.85 9.90 -1.67
CA GLU A 14 15.20 10.68 -2.84
C GLU A 14 16.67 11.08 -2.76
N ASN A 15 17.40 10.89 -3.84
CA ASN A 15 18.84 11.11 -3.97
C ASN A 15 19.11 12.14 -5.08
N ILE A 16 18.60 13.36 -4.87
CA ILE A 16 18.83 14.51 -5.75
C ILE A 16 19.25 15.73 -4.93
N ASP A 17 20.09 16.58 -5.52
CA ASP A 17 20.59 17.79 -4.84
C ASP A 17 19.51 18.88 -4.70
N GLN A 18 18.60 18.96 -5.68
CA GLN A 18 17.53 19.95 -5.73
C GLN A 18 16.17 19.24 -5.84
N PRO A 19 15.32 19.31 -4.79
CA PRO A 19 14.00 18.73 -4.83
C PRO A 19 13.15 19.31 -5.97
N LEU A 20 12.46 18.45 -6.71
CA LEU A 20 11.49 18.90 -7.70
C LEU A 20 10.24 19.45 -7.00
N THR A 21 9.66 20.50 -7.57
CA THR A 21 8.42 21.10 -7.07
C THR A 21 7.45 21.39 -8.22
N ASP A 22 6.15 21.36 -7.92
CA ASP A 22 5.12 21.82 -8.85
C ASP A 22 5.09 23.36 -8.93
N ASN A 23 4.18 23.89 -9.75
CA ASN A 23 4.00 25.33 -9.92
C ASN A 23 3.55 26.05 -8.62
N GLU A 24 3.09 25.30 -7.62
CA GLU A 24 2.66 25.81 -6.32
C GLU A 24 3.75 25.61 -5.25
N GLY A 25 4.94 25.15 -5.63
CA GLY A 25 6.08 24.92 -4.74
C GLY A 25 5.95 23.65 -3.90
N ARG A 26 5.01 22.75 -4.21
CA ARG A 26 4.84 21.48 -3.50
C ARG A 26 5.80 20.44 -4.05
N TRP A 27 6.38 19.65 -3.17
CA TRP A 27 7.34 18.62 -3.55
C TRP A 27 6.70 17.53 -4.43
N ILE A 28 7.39 17.20 -5.52
CA ILE A 28 7.10 16.05 -6.39
C ILE A 28 8.33 15.13 -6.33
N PRO A 29 8.17 13.81 -6.12
CA PRO A 29 9.30 12.91 -6.21
C PRO A 29 9.83 12.82 -7.65
N SER A 30 11.15 12.73 -7.81
CA SER A 30 11.77 12.51 -9.11
C SER A 30 11.52 11.08 -9.62
N ALA A 31 11.19 10.96 -10.90
CA ALA A 31 11.11 9.68 -11.62
C ALA A 31 12.40 9.36 -12.39
N ASP A 32 13.38 10.27 -12.38
CA ASP A 32 14.61 10.12 -13.16
C ASP A 32 15.49 9.00 -12.59
N SER A 33 16.13 8.26 -13.48
CA SER A 33 17.06 7.19 -13.09
C SER A 33 18.17 7.73 -12.18
N GLY A 34 18.47 7.01 -11.10
CA GLY A 34 19.47 7.42 -10.10
C GLY A 34 18.99 8.44 -9.06
N SER A 35 17.80 9.02 -9.25
CA SER A 35 17.21 9.99 -8.30
C SER A 35 16.60 9.35 -7.06
N ASN A 36 16.55 8.03 -6.99
CA ASN A 36 15.99 7.28 -5.88
C ASN A 36 16.94 6.15 -5.50
N ARG A 37 17.09 5.90 -4.19
CA ARG A 37 17.91 4.79 -3.69
C ARG A 37 17.25 4.09 -2.51
N LEU A 38 17.64 2.84 -2.31
CA LEU A 38 17.20 2.06 -1.15
C LEU A 38 17.94 2.54 0.10
N VAL A 39 17.21 2.67 1.20
CA VAL A 39 17.79 2.90 2.54
C VAL A 39 17.94 1.56 3.23
N TYR A 40 19.19 1.14 3.46
CA TYR A 40 19.48 -0.15 4.09
C TYR A 40 19.26 -0.11 5.61
N GLY A 41 18.86 -1.26 6.15
CA GLY A 41 18.50 -1.41 7.56
C GLY A 41 16.97 -1.48 7.75
N GLY A 42 16.55 -1.73 8.99
CA GLY A 42 15.13 -1.84 9.32
C GLY A 42 14.43 -2.93 8.51
N ILE A 43 13.41 -2.57 7.74
CA ILE A 43 12.58 -3.48 6.94
C ILE A 43 13.22 -3.87 5.59
N THR A 44 14.15 -3.07 5.09
CA THR A 44 14.77 -3.23 3.77
C THR A 44 15.51 -4.56 3.65
N GLY A 45 15.32 -5.24 2.53
CA GLY A 45 15.91 -6.53 2.19
C GLY A 45 15.21 -7.74 2.81
N ARG A 46 14.15 -7.53 3.60
CA ARG A 46 13.45 -8.60 4.32
C ARG A 46 12.21 -9.08 3.58
N TYR A 47 12.15 -10.39 3.33
CA TYR A 47 10.98 -11.02 2.73
C TYR A 47 9.98 -11.45 3.79
N TRP A 48 8.70 -11.37 3.45
CA TRP A 48 7.58 -11.75 4.29
C TRP A 48 6.68 -12.70 3.51
N TYR A 49 6.00 -13.60 4.21
CA TYR A 49 5.13 -14.59 3.62
C TYR A 49 3.76 -14.54 4.27
N CYS A 50 2.74 -14.32 3.44
CA CYS A 50 1.34 -14.47 3.82
C CYS A 50 0.88 -15.87 3.41
N ASP A 51 0.41 -16.67 4.36
CA ASP A 51 -0.14 -18.00 4.08
C ASP A 51 -1.66 -18.01 3.86
N GLY A 52 -2.27 -16.82 3.80
CA GLY A 52 -3.71 -16.62 3.70
C GLY A 52 -4.44 -16.56 5.05
N GLN A 53 -3.74 -16.79 6.17
CA GLN A 53 -4.25 -16.67 7.54
C GLN A 53 -3.42 -15.69 8.37
N ASP A 54 -2.10 -15.77 8.26
CA ASP A 54 -1.13 -14.99 9.00
C ASP A 54 0.01 -14.52 8.07
N ILE A 55 0.69 -13.46 8.51
CA ILE A 55 1.96 -13.04 7.90
C ILE A 55 3.12 -13.48 8.80
N ALA A 56 4.02 -14.28 8.24
CA ALA A 56 5.27 -14.71 8.86
C ALA A 56 6.48 -14.03 8.22
N GLY A 57 7.55 -13.84 9.00
CA GLY A 57 8.81 -13.27 8.54
C GLY A 57 9.61 -12.59 9.65
N PRO A 58 10.80 -12.06 9.31
CA PRO A 58 11.40 -12.07 7.98
C PRO A 58 11.92 -13.46 7.55
N LEU A 59 11.86 -13.77 6.26
CA LEU A 59 12.52 -14.93 5.65
C LEU A 59 13.97 -14.59 5.25
N ASP A 60 14.85 -15.59 5.27
CA ASP A 60 16.26 -15.42 4.90
C ASP A 60 16.48 -15.06 3.42
N ALA A 61 15.60 -15.53 2.54
CA ALA A 61 15.67 -15.28 1.11
C ALA A 61 14.28 -15.37 0.45
N GLN A 62 14.17 -14.83 -0.76
CA GLN A 62 13.02 -15.06 -1.61
C GLN A 62 12.91 -16.56 -1.96
N PRO A 63 11.75 -17.20 -1.77
CA PRO A 63 11.55 -18.57 -2.26
C PRO A 63 11.69 -18.63 -3.78
N ARG A 64 12.47 -19.60 -4.28
CA ARG A 64 12.81 -19.72 -5.71
C ARG A 64 11.62 -20.05 -6.62
N THR A 65 10.52 -20.53 -6.05
CA THR A 65 9.33 -20.96 -6.80
C THR A 65 8.30 -19.85 -6.97
N CYS A 66 8.51 -18.67 -6.37
CA CYS A 66 7.55 -17.57 -6.44
C CYS A 66 7.61 -16.85 -7.80
N ALA A 67 6.44 -16.51 -8.34
CA ALA A 67 6.30 -15.77 -9.59
C ALA A 67 6.02 -14.29 -9.29
N HIS A 68 6.74 -13.37 -9.93
CA HIS A 68 6.52 -11.94 -9.74
C HIS A 68 5.11 -11.55 -10.18
N TYR A 69 4.44 -10.74 -9.36
CA TYR A 69 3.09 -10.26 -9.63
C TYR A 69 3.10 -8.77 -9.95
N LYS A 70 3.34 -7.91 -8.95
CA LYS A 70 3.32 -6.45 -9.11
C LYS A 70 4.40 -5.77 -8.27
N THR A 71 4.73 -4.55 -8.65
CA THR A 71 5.67 -3.70 -7.91
C THR A 71 5.24 -2.25 -7.99
N TYR A 72 5.23 -1.58 -6.84
CA TYR A 72 4.95 -0.15 -6.76
C TYR A 72 5.97 0.54 -5.88
N SER A 73 6.31 1.76 -6.23
CA SER A 73 7.06 2.69 -5.38
C SER A 73 6.11 3.77 -4.89
N ILE A 74 6.20 4.12 -3.60
CA ILE A 74 5.29 5.04 -2.93
C ILE A 74 6.12 6.02 -2.09
N TYR A 75 5.81 7.31 -2.17
CA TYR A 75 6.27 8.32 -1.23
C TYR A 75 5.09 8.94 -0.48
N TYR A 76 5.33 9.31 0.78
CA TYR A 76 4.40 10.13 1.55
C TYR A 76 4.90 11.57 1.66
N ASP A 77 3.99 12.53 1.48
CA ASP A 77 4.17 13.92 1.88
C ASP A 77 2.80 14.50 2.34
N GLN A 78 2.22 15.50 1.68
CA GLN A 78 0.82 15.92 1.95
C GLN A 78 -0.22 14.86 1.55
N GLY A 79 0.23 13.78 0.93
CA GLY A 79 -0.47 12.52 0.70
C GLY A 79 0.46 11.58 -0.06
N PHE A 80 -0.09 10.52 -0.64
CA PHE A 80 0.69 9.50 -1.29
C PHE A 80 0.91 9.77 -2.78
N TRP A 81 2.19 9.75 -3.16
CA TRP A 81 2.66 9.62 -4.53
C TRP A 81 2.91 8.15 -4.83
N VAL A 82 2.44 7.67 -5.98
CA VAL A 82 2.49 6.27 -6.38
C VAL A 82 3.07 6.17 -7.78
N PHE A 83 4.04 5.28 -7.97
CA PHE A 83 4.71 4.96 -9.23
C PHE A 83 4.54 3.47 -9.51
N ASN A 84 4.01 3.12 -10.69
CA ASN A 84 3.79 1.73 -11.09
C ASN A 84 5.10 1.07 -11.56
N GLY A 85 5.94 0.72 -10.59
CA GLY A 85 7.19 0.02 -10.80
C GLY A 85 8.18 0.21 -9.66
N ASP A 86 9.39 -0.31 -9.86
CA ASP A 86 10.54 -0.06 -9.00
C ASP A 86 11.26 1.21 -9.48
N VAL A 87 11.04 2.33 -8.80
CA VAL A 87 11.59 3.62 -9.24
C VAL A 87 13.12 3.66 -9.20
N VAL A 88 13.78 2.78 -8.42
CA VAL A 88 15.25 2.68 -8.37
C VAL A 88 15.79 2.08 -9.68
N GLN A 89 15.05 1.15 -10.28
CA GLN A 89 15.44 0.54 -11.57
C GLN A 89 15.08 1.44 -12.76
N GLY A 90 14.18 2.39 -12.54
CA GLY A 90 13.59 3.22 -13.60
C GLY A 90 12.61 2.42 -14.46
N LYS A 91 11.65 3.12 -15.07
CA LYS A 91 10.73 2.56 -16.04
C LYS A 91 10.37 3.65 -17.04
N GLU A 92 10.70 3.45 -18.31
CA GLU A 92 10.40 4.42 -19.36
C GLU A 92 8.90 4.67 -19.47
N GLY A 93 8.51 5.94 -19.60
CA GLY A 93 7.12 6.36 -19.78
C GLY A 93 6.24 6.31 -18.54
N GLU A 94 6.78 5.90 -17.38
CA GLU A 94 6.04 5.89 -16.12
C GLU A 94 6.26 7.20 -15.35
N ALA A 95 5.22 7.68 -14.67
CA ALA A 95 5.25 8.91 -13.90
C ALA A 95 4.72 8.70 -12.48
N TRP A 96 4.98 9.66 -11.60
CA TRP A 96 4.37 9.70 -10.29
C TRP A 96 2.92 10.19 -10.41
N HIS A 97 2.00 9.40 -9.86
CA HIS A 97 0.59 9.74 -9.77
C HIS A 97 0.18 9.89 -8.32
N ARG A 98 -0.90 10.62 -8.04
CA ARG A 98 -1.48 10.67 -6.70
C ARG A 98 -2.25 9.39 -6.45
N LEU A 99 -2.20 8.90 -5.21
CA LEU A 99 -3.13 7.86 -4.79
C LEU A 99 -4.57 8.31 -5.06
N SER A 100 -5.34 7.41 -5.64
CA SER A 100 -6.72 7.62 -6.05
C SER A 100 -7.55 6.36 -5.81
N PHE A 101 -8.86 6.48 -6.04
CA PHE A 101 -9.82 5.42 -5.84
C PHE A 101 -10.72 5.27 -7.05
N THR A 102 -11.05 4.03 -7.37
CA THR A 102 -12.25 3.70 -8.16
C THR A 102 -13.35 3.30 -7.20
N HIS A 103 -14.55 3.83 -7.37
CA HIS A 103 -15.67 3.51 -6.47
C HIS A 103 -16.47 2.35 -7.04
N ASP A 104 -16.75 1.36 -6.21
CA ASP A 104 -17.66 0.27 -6.57
C ASP A 104 -19.11 0.72 -6.33
N GLU A 105 -19.96 0.62 -7.36
CA GLU A 105 -21.36 1.04 -7.28
C GLU A 105 -22.28 -0.03 -6.66
N THR A 106 -21.79 -1.25 -6.50
CA THR A 106 -22.52 -2.41 -5.95
C THR A 106 -22.40 -2.46 -4.43
N ASP A 107 -21.19 -2.41 -3.90
CA ASP A 107 -20.92 -2.55 -2.46
C ASP A 107 -20.43 -1.25 -1.79
N TYR A 108 -20.29 -0.17 -2.57
CA TYR A 108 -19.81 1.14 -2.09
C TYR A 108 -18.41 1.07 -1.44
N SER A 109 -17.61 0.06 -1.81
CA SER A 109 -16.20 0.00 -1.46
C SER A 109 -15.37 0.96 -2.32
N SER A 110 -14.13 1.20 -1.87
CA SER A 110 -13.14 1.98 -2.60
C SER A 110 -11.99 1.08 -3.03
N TYR A 111 -11.74 1.02 -4.34
CA TYR A 111 -10.61 0.32 -4.93
C TYR A 111 -9.39 1.23 -4.96
N LEU A 112 -8.36 0.90 -4.18
CA LEU A 112 -7.10 1.62 -4.06
C LEU A 112 -6.24 1.47 -5.33
N THR A 113 -5.90 2.59 -5.98
CA THR A 113 -5.09 2.57 -7.21
C THR A 113 -4.31 3.89 -7.42
N ASN A 114 -3.45 3.94 -8.43
CA ASN A 114 -2.81 5.16 -8.91
C ASN A 114 -3.51 5.77 -10.13
N ALA A 115 -4.51 5.08 -10.70
CA ALA A 115 -5.21 5.45 -11.93
C ALA A 115 -6.73 5.55 -11.75
N GLY A 116 -7.19 5.85 -10.53
CA GLY A 116 -8.60 5.99 -10.19
C GLY A 116 -9.14 7.39 -10.47
N GLU A 117 -10.46 7.52 -10.50
CA GLU A 117 -11.17 8.78 -10.82
C GLU A 117 -11.39 9.67 -9.59
N HIS A 118 -11.28 9.11 -8.39
CA HIS A 118 -11.63 9.79 -7.15
C HIS A 118 -10.42 10.01 -6.24
N HIS A 119 -10.42 11.11 -5.50
CA HIS A 119 -9.35 11.45 -4.55
C HIS A 119 -9.73 11.22 -3.09
N THR A 120 -10.93 10.72 -2.83
CA THR A 120 -11.40 10.38 -1.48
C THR A 120 -12.03 9.00 -1.52
N LEU A 121 -12.18 8.37 -0.36
CA LEU A 121 -12.99 7.17 -0.21
C LEU A 121 -14.43 7.41 -0.68
N ARG A 122 -15.09 6.35 -1.15
CA ARG A 122 -16.50 6.39 -1.56
C ARG A 122 -17.41 6.75 -0.41
N THR A 123 -17.18 6.12 0.73
CA THR A 123 -17.97 6.29 1.94
C THR A 123 -17.13 5.93 3.16
N GLN A 124 -17.52 6.45 4.31
CA GLN A 124 -16.91 6.18 5.60
C GLN A 124 -18.00 6.10 6.67
N ARG A 125 -17.85 5.13 7.56
CA ARG A 125 -18.69 4.97 8.75
C ARG A 125 -18.05 5.64 9.96
N PHE A 126 -18.86 5.91 10.98
CA PHE A 126 -18.36 6.55 12.22
C PHE A 126 -17.54 5.60 13.09
N ASP A 127 -17.79 4.29 13.00
CA ASP A 127 -17.11 3.24 13.75
C ASP A 127 -15.81 2.76 13.09
N GLN A 128 -15.59 3.08 11.81
CA GLN A 128 -14.39 2.74 11.06
C GLN A 128 -13.17 3.54 11.54
N ARG A 129 -12.18 2.82 12.08
CA ARG A 129 -10.89 3.38 12.51
C ARG A 129 -9.78 3.22 11.47
N TRP A 130 -9.91 2.24 10.58
CA TRP A 130 -8.91 1.96 9.55
C TRP A 130 -8.62 3.16 8.63
N PRO A 131 -9.57 4.07 8.27
CA PRO A 131 -9.24 5.16 7.35
C PRO A 131 -8.23 6.13 7.94
N GLN A 132 -8.34 6.45 9.24
CA GLN A 132 -7.41 7.32 9.96
C GLN A 132 -6.05 6.66 10.17
N MET A 133 -6.06 5.33 10.39
CA MET A 133 -4.85 4.53 10.49
C MET A 133 -4.05 4.57 9.18
N LEU A 134 -4.69 4.31 8.04
CA LEU A 134 -4.01 4.17 6.75
C LEU A 134 -3.77 5.49 6.03
N LEU A 135 -4.76 6.39 6.02
CA LEU A 135 -4.83 7.52 5.10
C LEU A 135 -4.82 8.86 5.87
N PRO A 136 -4.10 9.88 5.38
CA PRO A 136 -4.30 11.25 5.84
C PRO A 136 -5.69 11.77 5.46
N ASP A 137 -6.14 12.82 6.16
CA ASP A 137 -7.50 13.37 6.08
C ASP A 137 -7.90 13.82 4.67
N ILE A 138 -6.95 14.16 3.80
CA ILE A 138 -7.24 14.57 2.41
C ILE A 138 -7.93 13.48 1.58
N TYR A 139 -7.87 12.21 1.99
CA TYR A 139 -8.54 11.09 1.33
C TYR A 139 -9.88 10.73 1.98
N HIS A 140 -10.31 11.45 3.01
CA HIS A 140 -11.52 11.14 3.77
C HIS A 140 -12.70 11.92 3.21
N ILE A 141 -13.90 11.36 3.36
CA ILE A 141 -15.11 12.11 3.05
C ILE A 141 -15.39 13.13 4.16
N PRO A 142 -16.04 14.26 3.85
CA PRO A 142 -16.51 15.20 4.85
C PRO A 142 -17.34 14.51 5.94
N ALA A 143 -17.13 14.89 7.20
CA ALA A 143 -17.78 14.23 8.34
C ALA A 143 -19.31 14.22 8.27
N HIS A 144 -19.93 15.24 7.66
CA HIS A 144 -21.37 15.35 7.48
C HIS A 144 -21.94 14.45 6.38
N LEU A 145 -21.09 13.85 5.54
CA LEU A 145 -21.46 12.89 4.49
C LEU A 145 -21.25 11.43 4.93
N ARG A 146 -20.78 11.20 6.16
CA ARG A 146 -20.58 9.84 6.69
C ARG A 146 -21.91 9.12 6.87
N ILE A 147 -21.91 7.83 6.58
CA ILE A 147 -23.09 6.98 6.56
C ILE A 147 -22.93 5.89 7.62
N ASP A 148 -23.97 5.59 8.38
CA ASP A 148 -23.94 4.58 9.45
C ASP A 148 -24.44 3.19 9.00
N SER A 149 -24.27 2.88 7.71
CA SER A 149 -24.74 1.61 7.14
C SER A 149 -23.61 0.58 7.15
N PRO A 150 -23.72 -0.51 7.94
CA PRO A 150 -22.61 -1.43 8.18
C PRO A 150 -22.17 -2.24 6.95
N GLN A 151 -22.99 -2.24 5.88
CA GLN A 151 -22.68 -2.91 4.62
C GLN A 151 -21.79 -2.10 3.68
N TYR A 152 -21.45 -0.85 4.01
CA TYR A 152 -20.71 0.06 3.15
C TYR A 152 -19.36 0.48 3.75
N GLY A 153 -18.48 0.99 2.88
CA GLY A 153 -17.20 1.57 3.27
C GLY A 153 -16.05 0.57 3.28
N GLY A 154 -16.09 -0.43 2.41
CA GLY A 154 -14.98 -1.36 2.22
C GLY A 154 -13.76 -0.72 1.55
N LEU A 155 -12.60 -1.36 1.72
CA LEU A 155 -11.37 -1.04 1.01
C LEU A 155 -10.81 -2.31 0.35
N ASN A 156 -10.63 -2.28 -0.96
CA ASN A 156 -9.87 -3.28 -1.75
C ASN A 156 -8.90 -2.52 -2.67
N GLY A 157 -8.29 -3.17 -3.66
CA GLY A 157 -7.38 -2.51 -4.60
C GLY A 157 -5.99 -3.12 -4.69
N GLU A 158 -5.07 -2.37 -5.30
CA GLU A 158 -3.69 -2.82 -5.56
C GLU A 158 -2.96 -3.22 -4.27
N LEU A 159 -2.65 -4.51 -4.13
CA LEU A 159 -2.06 -5.13 -2.95
C LEU A 159 -0.71 -4.48 -2.57
N PRO A 160 0.23 -4.19 -3.50
CA PRO A 160 1.48 -3.53 -3.14
C PRO A 160 1.27 -2.13 -2.53
N ILE A 161 0.29 -1.37 -3.04
CA ILE A 161 -0.04 -0.04 -2.49
C ILE A 161 -0.62 -0.22 -1.08
N PHE A 162 -1.56 -1.14 -0.90
CA PHE A 162 -2.17 -1.41 0.40
C PHE A 162 -1.13 -1.83 1.46
N LEU A 163 -0.21 -2.73 1.12
CA LEU A 163 0.90 -3.12 2.00
C LEU A 163 1.81 -1.93 2.36
N ALA A 164 2.04 -1.01 1.41
CA ALA A 164 2.77 0.23 1.69
C ALA A 164 2.01 1.08 2.71
N LEU A 165 0.69 1.23 2.58
CA LEU A 165 -0.13 2.01 3.53
C LEU A 165 -0.06 1.46 4.95
N ILE A 166 -0.05 0.13 5.13
CA ILE A 166 0.19 -0.52 6.43
C ILE A 166 1.58 -0.18 6.97
N ALA A 167 2.61 -0.16 6.12
CA ALA A 167 3.95 0.21 6.55
C ALA A 167 4.09 1.72 6.87
N PHE A 168 3.32 2.58 6.21
CA PHE A 168 3.23 4.02 6.50
C PHE A 168 2.38 4.32 7.74
N SER A 169 1.42 3.47 8.10
CA SER A 169 0.57 3.66 9.27
C SER A 169 1.31 3.49 10.59
N ILE A 170 2.59 3.10 10.58
CA ILE A 170 3.40 2.93 11.78
C ILE A 170 4.81 3.49 11.59
N HIS A 171 5.46 3.84 12.70
CA HIS A 171 6.85 4.31 12.71
C HIS A 171 7.80 3.29 12.04
N PRO A 172 8.83 3.72 11.27
CA PRO A 172 9.72 2.84 10.50
C PRO A 172 10.28 1.63 11.27
N ASN A 173 10.66 1.83 12.53
CA ASN A 173 11.21 0.76 13.39
C ASN A 173 10.21 -0.34 13.78
N HIS A 174 8.91 -0.12 13.56
CA HIS A 174 7.83 -1.04 13.93
C HIS A 174 7.09 -1.64 12.73
N VAL A 175 7.53 -1.38 11.49
CA VAL A 175 6.89 -1.91 10.28
C VAL A 175 6.81 -3.43 10.31
N GLY A 176 7.88 -4.12 10.68
CA GLY A 176 7.87 -5.59 10.77
C GLY A 176 6.88 -6.11 11.81
N TRP A 177 6.68 -5.39 12.92
CA TRP A 177 5.65 -5.73 13.90
C TRP A 177 4.25 -5.56 13.31
N ALA A 178 3.97 -4.45 12.61
CA ALA A 178 2.67 -4.20 11.99
C ALA A 178 2.34 -5.26 10.95
N LEU A 179 3.28 -5.61 10.07
CA LEU A 179 3.06 -6.67 9.07
C LEU A 179 2.69 -8.02 9.72
N ALA A 180 3.38 -8.42 10.79
CA ALA A 180 3.14 -9.70 11.45
C ALA A 180 1.89 -9.73 12.35
N ASN A 181 1.40 -8.58 12.82
CA ASN A 181 0.32 -8.49 13.83
C ASN A 181 -0.97 -7.88 13.29
N CYS A 182 -0.93 -7.14 12.18
CA CYS A 182 -2.11 -6.56 11.56
C CYS A 182 -2.80 -7.50 10.58
N PHE A 183 -2.26 -8.68 10.26
CA PHE A 183 -2.98 -9.71 9.52
C PHE A 183 -3.04 -11.00 10.33
N LYS A 184 -4.24 -11.34 10.81
CA LYS A 184 -4.50 -12.49 11.68
C LYS A 184 -5.79 -13.18 11.30
N ASN A 185 -5.79 -14.51 11.33
CA ASN A 185 -6.95 -15.34 10.99
C ASN A 185 -7.60 -14.94 9.65
N GLY A 186 -6.77 -14.56 8.67
CA GLY A 186 -7.20 -14.19 7.32
C GLY A 186 -7.85 -12.82 7.20
N SER A 187 -7.70 -11.94 8.20
CA SER A 187 -8.29 -10.60 8.21
C SER A 187 -7.29 -9.53 8.65
N TRP A 188 -7.43 -8.33 8.11
CA TRP A 188 -6.65 -7.18 8.56
C TRP A 188 -7.24 -6.54 9.81
N LEU A 189 -6.36 -6.18 10.75
CA LEU A 189 -6.69 -5.61 12.05
C LEU A 189 -6.15 -4.18 12.15
N VAL A 190 -6.94 -3.32 12.80
CA VAL A 190 -6.54 -1.95 13.11
C VAL A 190 -5.62 -1.94 14.32
N HIS A 191 -4.47 -1.26 14.21
CA HIS A 191 -3.60 -0.97 15.34
C HIS A 191 -3.85 0.46 15.89
N GLN A 192 -3.44 0.72 17.13
CA GLN A 192 -3.67 2.02 17.81
C GLN A 192 -2.42 2.90 17.93
N TYR A 193 -1.31 2.50 17.32
CA TYR A 193 -0.09 3.30 17.29
C TYR A 193 -0.27 4.59 16.49
N SER A 194 0.54 5.60 16.82
CA SER A 194 0.67 6.81 16.02
C SER A 194 1.11 6.46 14.60
N ASN A 195 0.56 7.19 13.62
CA ASN A 195 1.01 7.02 12.24
C ASN A 195 2.50 7.35 12.11
N GLY A 196 3.21 6.61 11.25
CA GLY A 196 4.62 6.87 10.93
C GLY A 196 4.79 7.64 9.63
N ARG A 197 3.79 8.43 9.24
CA ARG A 197 3.79 9.16 7.99
C ARG A 197 4.67 10.39 8.13
N GLU A 198 5.91 10.27 7.66
CA GLU A 198 6.92 11.33 7.66
C GLU A 198 7.10 11.88 6.25
N SER A 199 7.18 13.21 6.11
CA SER A 199 7.37 13.87 4.82
C SER A 199 8.58 13.31 4.09
N LYS A 200 8.41 12.98 2.80
CA LYS A 200 9.37 12.35 1.89
C LYS A 200 9.83 10.94 2.28
N ARG A 201 9.17 10.28 3.24
CA ARG A 201 9.40 8.86 3.50
C ARG A 201 8.92 8.05 2.28
N GLY A 202 9.79 7.22 1.72
CA GLY A 202 9.50 6.40 0.56
C GLY A 202 9.58 4.90 0.84
N MET A 203 8.93 4.12 0.00
CA MET A 203 9.00 2.65 -0.01
C MET A 203 8.83 2.10 -1.42
N VAL A 204 9.43 0.93 -1.68
CA VAL A 204 9.09 0.09 -2.82
C VAL A 204 8.59 -1.26 -2.31
N VAL A 205 7.41 -1.65 -2.80
CA VAL A 205 6.75 -2.90 -2.43
C VAL A 205 6.74 -3.82 -3.64
N ARG A 206 7.27 -5.02 -3.46
CA ARG A 206 7.29 -6.09 -4.47
C ARG A 206 6.47 -7.26 -3.94
N VAL A 207 5.59 -7.80 -4.78
CA VAL A 207 4.72 -8.92 -4.44
C VAL A 207 4.92 -10.04 -5.46
N TRP A 208 4.92 -11.27 -4.96
CA TRP A 208 5.03 -12.49 -5.74
C TRP A 208 3.96 -13.49 -5.34
N ALA A 209 3.34 -14.14 -6.33
CA ALA A 209 2.48 -15.30 -6.13
C ALA A 209 3.32 -16.54 -5.76
N CYS A 210 2.70 -17.53 -5.13
CA CYS A 210 3.36 -18.75 -4.66
C CYS A 210 2.80 -20.01 -5.34
N PRO A 211 3.18 -20.33 -6.60
CA PRO A 211 2.76 -21.58 -7.24
C PRO A 211 3.29 -22.83 -6.51
N PRO A 212 2.55 -23.95 -6.51
CA PRO A 212 1.22 -24.11 -7.12
C PRO A 212 0.06 -23.62 -6.22
N ASP A 213 0.34 -23.12 -5.01
CA ASP A 213 -0.68 -22.75 -4.02
C ASP A 213 -1.45 -21.48 -4.39
N SER A 214 -0.88 -20.62 -5.23
CA SER A 214 -1.46 -19.36 -5.69
C SER A 214 -0.80 -18.90 -6.99
N LEU A 215 -1.58 -18.31 -7.87
CA LEU A 215 -1.19 -17.75 -9.15
C LEU A 215 -1.41 -16.22 -9.15
N GLY A 216 -0.96 -15.56 -10.23
CA GLY A 216 -1.21 -14.13 -10.41
C GLY A 216 -2.70 -13.80 -10.45
N ASP A 217 -3.52 -14.67 -11.06
CA ASP A 217 -4.97 -14.48 -11.15
C ASP A 217 -5.63 -14.50 -9.76
N ASP A 218 -5.19 -15.38 -8.86
CA ASP A 218 -5.72 -15.41 -7.49
C ASP A 218 -5.44 -14.09 -6.75
N LEU A 219 -4.26 -13.49 -6.98
CA LEU A 219 -3.92 -12.17 -6.42
C LEU A 219 -4.74 -11.05 -7.06
N ALA A 220 -5.01 -11.12 -8.36
CA ALA A 220 -5.89 -10.16 -9.02
C ALA A 220 -7.33 -10.24 -8.48
N GLU A 221 -7.84 -11.44 -8.22
CA GLU A 221 -9.14 -11.64 -7.57
C GLU A 221 -9.17 -11.11 -6.13
N LEU A 222 -8.06 -11.25 -5.38
CA LEU A 222 -7.92 -10.66 -4.04
C LEU A 222 -7.99 -9.13 -4.11
N GLU A 223 -7.27 -8.51 -5.05
CA GLU A 223 -7.30 -7.05 -5.26
C GLU A 223 -8.70 -6.57 -5.68
N ALA A 224 -9.43 -7.37 -6.45
CA ALA A 224 -10.83 -7.11 -6.84
C ALA A 224 -11.86 -7.35 -5.72
N GLY A 225 -11.43 -7.76 -4.52
CA GLY A 225 -12.31 -8.00 -3.39
C GLY A 225 -13.11 -9.31 -3.44
N HIS A 226 -12.84 -10.22 -4.38
CA HIS A 226 -13.52 -11.52 -4.45
C HIS A 226 -13.20 -12.45 -3.27
N TRP A 227 -12.11 -12.16 -2.57
CA TRP A 227 -11.72 -12.82 -1.31
C TRP A 227 -12.13 -12.02 -0.06
N GLY A 228 -12.97 -10.99 -0.24
CA GLY A 228 -13.33 -10.00 0.76
C GLY A 228 -12.46 -8.75 0.68
N ASN A 229 -13.01 -7.63 1.16
CA ASN A 229 -12.27 -6.37 1.29
C ASN A 229 -11.18 -6.49 2.36
N TYR A 230 -10.08 -5.74 2.19
CA TYR A 230 -9.03 -5.64 3.20
C TYR A 230 -9.59 -5.12 4.52
N PHE A 231 -10.43 -4.09 4.46
CA PHE A 231 -11.20 -3.56 5.58
C PHE A 231 -12.65 -3.38 5.17
N ASN A 232 -13.56 -3.49 6.15
CA ASN A 232 -14.98 -3.14 6.04
C ASN A 232 -15.34 -2.01 7.01
#